data_AF-A0A1W6K1N3-F1
#
_entry.id   AF-A0A1W6K1N3-F1
#
_cell.length_a   1.000
_cell.length_b   1.000
_cell.length_c   1.000
_cell.angle_alpha   90.00
_cell.angle_beta   90.00
_cell.angle_gamma   90.00
#
_symmetry.space_group_name_H-M   'P 1'
#
loop_
_entity.id
_entity.type
_entity.pdbx_description
1 polymer ?
#
loop_
_entity_poly.entity_id
_entity_poly.type
_entity_poly.pdbx_seq_one_letter_code
_entity_poly.pdbx_strand_id
1 'polypeptide(L)'
;MRILKIVWILFILLNVYDVVISAIYAIPGAMNYGQVFETNCLLSLYLYHYEGSVSYVLAVLMLISLKLLLFTGVYWYTKLFDLLKVSKYKWVSLLPFIAFSFLFDLINTSALIWLKIPPF
;
A
#
# COMPACT_ATOMS: atom_id res chain seq x y z
N MET A 1 -13.80 -22.12 -6.55
CA MET A 1 -12.73 -21.08 -6.68
C MET A 1 -13.24 -19.63 -6.81
N ARG A 2 -14.55 -19.34 -6.81
CA ARG A 2 -15.08 -17.96 -6.95
C ARG A 2 -14.60 -17.02 -5.83
N ILE A 3 -14.60 -17.48 -4.58
CA ILE A 3 -14.17 -16.71 -3.40
C ILE A 3 -12.72 -16.26 -3.52
N LEU A 4 -11.80 -17.16 -3.91
CA LEU A 4 -10.39 -16.81 -4.09
C LEU A 4 -10.19 -15.67 -5.11
N LYS A 5 -10.95 -15.68 -6.22
CA LYS A 5 -10.90 -14.60 -7.21
C LYS A 5 -11.38 -13.26 -6.64
N ILE A 6 -12.48 -13.28 -5.88
CA ILE A 6 -13.03 -12.07 -5.22
C ILE A 6 -12.00 -11.49 -4.24
N VAL A 7 -11.39 -12.34 -3.42
CA VAL A 7 -10.40 -11.94 -2.42
C VAL A 7 -9.16 -11.35 -3.08
N TRP A 8 -8.69 -11.92 -4.20
CA TRP A 8 -7.63 -11.32 -5.02
C TRP A 8 -7.99 -9.96 -5.61
N ILE A 9 -9.19 -9.83 -6.18
CA ILE A 9 -9.66 -8.55 -6.73
C ILE A 9 -9.70 -7.49 -5.64
N LEU A 10 -10.24 -7.84 -4.46
CA LEU A 10 -10.32 -6.93 -3.32
C LEU A 10 -8.93 -6.51 -2.83
N PHE A 11 -8.00 -7.46 -2.73
CA PHE A 11 -6.60 -7.17 -2.41
C PHE A 11 -5.94 -6.21 -3.42
N ILE A 12 -6.19 -6.41 -4.72
CA ILE A 12 -5.67 -5.51 -5.77
C ILE A 12 -6.28 -4.12 -5.62
N LEU A 13 -7.60 -4.02 -5.47
CA LEU A 13 -8.29 -2.74 -5.37
C LEU A 13 -7.83 -1.91 -4.15
N LEU A 14 -7.65 -2.54 -2.98
CA LEU A 14 -7.12 -1.86 -1.79
C LEU A 14 -5.72 -1.31 -2.04
N ASN A 15 -4.84 -2.10 -2.66
CA ASN A 15 -3.47 -1.63 -2.93
C ASN A 15 -3.41 -0.55 -4.01
N VAL A 16 -4.30 -0.57 -5.00
CA VAL A 16 -4.45 0.52 -5.97
C VAL A 16 -4.94 1.79 -5.27
N TYR A 17 -5.93 1.67 -4.39
CA TYR A 17 -6.42 2.79 -3.58
C TYR A 17 -5.31 3.41 -2.75
N ASP A 18 -4.53 2.61 -2.02
CA ASP A 18 -3.40 3.09 -1.20
C ASP A 18 -2.37 3.89 -2.02
N VAL A 19 -2.04 3.42 -3.24
CA VAL A 19 -1.11 4.14 -4.14
C VAL A 19 -1.68 5.48 -4.56
N VAL A 20 -2.98 5.54 -4.88
CA VAL A 20 -3.64 6.80 -5.27
C VAL A 20 -3.64 7.78 -4.10
N ILE A 21 -4.00 7.32 -2.90
CA ILE A 21 -3.99 8.16 -1.68
C ILE A 21 -2.58 8.65 -1.36
N SER A 22 -1.57 7.77 -1.42
CA SER A 22 -0.17 8.14 -1.18
C SER A 22 0.34 9.13 -2.23
N ALA A 23 -0.06 8.99 -3.50
CA ALA A 23 0.28 9.96 -4.54
C ALA A 23 -0.34 11.34 -4.27
N ILE A 24 -1.59 11.40 -3.78
CA ILE A 24 -2.23 12.66 -3.37
C ILE A 24 -1.44 13.33 -2.24
N TYR A 25 -1.00 12.55 -1.24
CA TYR A 25 -0.16 13.07 -0.15
C TYR A 25 1.17 13.64 -0.61
N ALA A 26 1.78 13.02 -1.62
CA ALA A 26 3.07 13.43 -2.10
C ALA A 26 3.00 14.68 -3.02
N ILE A 27 1.80 15.17 -3.40
CA ILE A 27 1.64 16.39 -4.22
C ILE A 27 2.34 17.59 -3.52
N PRO A 28 3.26 18.28 -4.21
CA PRO A 28 3.92 19.47 -3.67
C PRO A 28 2.91 20.53 -3.23
N GLY A 29 2.94 20.93 -1.96
CA GLY A 29 2.03 21.93 -1.39
C GLY A 29 0.79 21.36 -0.67
N ALA A 30 0.52 20.05 -0.74
CA ALA A 30 -0.53 19.41 0.06
C ALA A 30 -0.18 19.37 1.56
N MET A 31 1.11 19.45 1.90
CA MET A 31 1.61 19.51 3.27
C MET A 31 2.41 20.80 3.49
N ASN A 32 1.84 21.74 4.24
CA ASN A 32 2.42 23.07 4.51
C ASN A 32 3.60 23.09 5.50
N TYR A 33 4.21 21.95 5.82
CA TYR A 33 5.25 21.87 6.86
C TYR A 33 6.45 20.99 6.49
N GLY A 34 6.80 20.81 5.22
CA GLY A 34 8.03 20.08 4.81
C GLY A 34 8.07 18.61 5.23
N GLN A 35 7.06 18.14 5.95
CA GLN A 35 6.80 16.77 6.29
C GLN A 35 5.83 16.29 5.23
N VAL A 36 6.36 15.72 4.14
CA VAL A 36 5.63 14.62 3.53
C VAL A 36 5.55 13.59 4.65
N PHE A 37 4.41 13.51 5.33
CA PHE A 37 4.20 12.50 6.35
C PHE A 37 4.05 11.18 5.60
N GLU A 38 5.20 10.65 5.23
CA GLU A 38 5.29 9.42 4.48
C GLU A 38 5.01 8.31 5.49
N THR A 39 3.72 8.03 5.69
CA THR A 39 3.23 6.98 6.60
C THR A 39 3.66 5.58 6.14
N ASN A 40 4.22 5.48 4.93
CA ASN A 40 4.88 4.28 4.47
C ASN A 40 6.24 4.11 5.17
N CYS A 41 6.26 3.26 6.20
CA CYS A 41 7.43 3.02 7.06
C CYS A 41 8.74 2.80 6.28
N LEU A 42 8.69 2.10 5.14
CA LEU A 42 9.89 1.84 4.32
C LEU A 42 10.42 3.09 3.60
N LEU A 43 9.52 3.96 3.12
CA LEU A 43 9.92 5.21 2.48
C LEU A 43 10.35 6.25 3.54
N SER A 44 9.68 6.27 4.70
CA SER A 44 10.15 7.03 5.88
C SER A 44 11.54 6.60 6.33
N LEU A 45 11.85 5.30 6.35
CA LEU A 45 13.18 4.79 6.72
C LEU A 45 14.26 5.16 5.68
N TYR A 46 13.90 5.17 4.40
CA TYR A 46 14.77 5.66 3.33
C TYR A 46 15.04 7.17 3.44
N LEU A 47 13.99 7.96 3.68
CA LEU A 47 14.06 9.41 3.89
C LEU A 47 14.80 9.79 5.18
N TYR A 48 14.72 8.97 6.23
CA TYR A 48 15.49 9.18 7.45
C TYR A 48 17.00 8.99 7.22
N HIS A 49 17.38 8.16 6.24
CA HIS A 49 18.78 7.92 5.89
C HIS A 49 19.33 8.88 4.84
N TYR A 50 18.47 9.42 3.98
CA TYR A 50 18.81 10.48 3.04
C TYR A 50 18.45 11.84 3.66
N GLU A 51 19.44 12.56 4.20
CA GLU A 51 19.29 13.94 4.72
C GLU A 51 18.96 14.95 3.59
N GLY A 52 17.84 14.78 2.90
CA GLY A 52 17.46 15.58 1.75
C GLY A 52 16.02 15.32 1.29
N SER A 53 15.51 16.24 0.47
CA SER A 53 14.19 16.10 -0.16
C SER A 53 14.23 15.07 -1.30
N VAL A 54 13.42 14.02 -1.22
CA VAL A 54 13.19 13.11 -2.36
C VAL A 54 12.21 13.75 -3.33
N SER A 55 12.48 13.65 -4.63
CA SER A 55 11.57 14.17 -5.64
C SER A 55 10.26 13.38 -5.64
N TYR A 56 9.14 14.08 -5.86
CA TYR A 56 7.80 13.48 -5.93
C TYR A 56 7.75 12.23 -6.85
N VAL A 57 8.35 12.35 -8.04
CA VAL A 57 8.38 11.27 -9.03
C VAL A 57 9.12 10.05 -8.48
N LEU A 58 10.24 10.26 -7.79
CA LEU A 58 11.01 9.16 -7.21
C LEU A 58 10.26 8.49 -6.05
N ALA A 59 9.60 9.28 -5.19
CA ALA A 59 8.78 8.76 -4.10
C ALA A 59 7.63 7.87 -4.63
N VAL A 60 6.89 8.35 -5.64
CA VAL A 60 5.80 7.58 -6.27
C VAL A 60 6.33 6.30 -6.93
N LEU A 61 7.46 6.36 -7.62
CA LEU A 61 8.09 5.17 -8.21
C LEU A 61 8.48 4.14 -7.15
N MET A 62 9.08 4.57 -6.04
CA MET A 62 9.44 3.68 -4.93
C MET A 62 8.22 3.01 -4.30
N LEU A 63 7.13 3.76 -4.10
CA LEU A 63 5.87 3.22 -3.59
C LEU A 63 5.29 2.16 -4.54
N ILE A 64 5.27 2.42 -5.85
CA ILE A 64 4.81 1.45 -6.85
C ILE A 64 5.71 0.20 -6.84
N SER A 65 7.03 0.37 -6.79
CA SER A 65 7.98 -0.75 -6.72
C SER A 65 7.77 -1.61 -5.49
N LEU A 66 7.56 -1.00 -4.32
CA LEU A 66 7.25 -1.71 -3.07
C LEU A 66 5.96 -2.52 -3.18
N LYS A 67 4.90 -1.95 -3.76
CA LYS A 67 3.64 -2.66 -3.99
C LYS A 67 3.82 -3.85 -4.92
N LEU A 68 4.53 -3.69 -6.04
CA LEU A 68 4.81 -4.80 -6.98
C LEU A 68 5.60 -5.93 -6.33
N LEU A 69 6.58 -5.60 -5.49
CA LEU A 69 7.32 -6.58 -4.71
C LEU A 69 6.39 -7.34 -3.75
N LEU A 70 5.51 -6.62 -3.04
CA LEU A 70 4.54 -7.21 -2.14
C LEU A 70 3.53 -8.11 -2.89
N PHE A 71 3.02 -7.68 -4.06
CA PHE A 71 2.17 -8.52 -4.90
C PHE A 71 2.86 -9.82 -5.31
N THR A 72 4.13 -9.74 -5.68
CA THR A 72 4.94 -10.90 -6.07
C THR A 72 5.14 -11.83 -4.87
N GLY A 73 5.47 -11.29 -3.70
CA GLY A 73 5.59 -12.03 -2.45
C GLY A 73 4.28 -12.74 -2.06
N VAL A 74 3.15 -12.03 -2.09
CA VAL A 74 1.82 -12.60 -1.78
C VAL A 74 1.45 -13.67 -2.81
N TYR A 75 1.73 -13.47 -4.10
CA TYR A 75 1.51 -14.47 -5.13
C TYR A 75 2.27 -15.77 -4.82
N TRP A 76 3.58 -15.68 -4.56
CA TRP A 76 4.40 -16.85 -4.21
C TRP A 76 3.95 -17.49 -2.89
N TYR A 77 3.55 -16.70 -1.91
CA TYR A 77 2.97 -17.19 -0.67
C TYR A 77 1.68 -18.00 -0.94
N THR A 78 0.77 -17.53 -1.78
CA THR A 78 -0.41 -18.33 -2.17
C THR A 78 -0.06 -19.58 -2.98
N LYS A 79 1.06 -19.58 -3.71
CA LYS A 79 1.58 -20.76 -4.41
C LYS A 79 2.11 -21.84 -3.46
N LEU A 80 2.63 -21.48 -2.28
CA LEU A 80 3.01 -22.47 -1.26
C LEU A 80 1.83 -23.36 -0.84
N PHE A 81 0.61 -22.84 -0.85
CA PHE A 81 -0.59 -23.62 -0.51
C PHE A 81 -0.94 -24.66 -1.60
N ASP A 82 -0.52 -24.46 -2.86
CA ASP A 82 -0.61 -25.52 -3.88
C ASP A 82 0.38 -26.65 -3.57
N LEU A 83 1.61 -26.28 -3.22
CA LEU A 83 2.69 -27.25 -2.91
C LEU A 83 2.34 -28.09 -1.69
N LEU A 84 1.74 -27.48 -0.67
CA LEU A 84 1.31 -28.14 0.57
C LEU A 84 -0.02 -28.91 0.43
N LYS A 85 -0.60 -28.99 -0.78
CA LYS A 85 -1.89 -29.67 -1.07
C LYS A 85 -3.08 -29.14 -0.25
N VAL A 86 -3.01 -27.90 0.24
CA VAL A 86 -4.08 -27.22 1.01
C VAL A 86 -4.74 -26.09 0.19
N SER A 87 -4.80 -26.26 -1.13
CA SER A 87 -5.29 -25.26 -2.09
C SER A 87 -6.71 -24.76 -1.82
N LYS A 88 -7.53 -25.56 -1.12
CA LYS A 88 -8.89 -25.20 -0.65
C LYS A 88 -8.89 -23.96 0.28
N TYR A 89 -7.81 -23.73 1.02
CA TYR A 89 -7.70 -22.66 2.04
C TYR A 89 -6.89 -21.44 1.58
N LYS A 90 -6.48 -21.37 0.31
CA LYS A 90 -5.74 -20.22 -0.25
C LYS A 90 -6.40 -18.87 -0.04
N TRP A 91 -7.73 -18.83 -0.01
CA TRP A 91 -8.44 -17.57 0.18
C TRP A 91 -8.25 -17.03 1.61
N VAL A 92 -8.09 -17.93 2.60
CA VAL A 92 -7.81 -17.57 4.00
C VAL A 92 -6.43 -16.94 4.11
N SER A 93 -5.47 -17.42 3.32
CA SER A 93 -4.09 -16.92 3.34
C SER A 93 -4.00 -15.46 2.88
N LEU A 94 -4.98 -14.96 2.13
CA LEU A 94 -5.04 -13.57 1.66
C LEU A 94 -5.72 -12.63 2.66
N LEU A 95 -6.52 -13.15 3.59
CA LEU A 95 -7.26 -12.32 4.55
C LEU A 95 -6.36 -11.43 5.42
N PRO A 96 -5.22 -11.90 5.96
CA PRO A 96 -4.33 -11.04 6.74
C PRO A 96 -3.84 -9.85 5.93
N PHE A 97 -3.45 -10.07 4.67
CA PHE A 97 -2.95 -9.00 3.79
C PHE A 97 -4.03 -7.96 3.49
N ILE A 98 -5.26 -8.41 3.25
CA ILE A 98 -6.42 -7.53 3.06
C ILE A 98 -6.72 -6.73 4.32
N ALA A 99 -6.74 -7.38 5.48
CA ALA A 99 -7.00 -6.72 6.75
C ALA A 99 -5.95 -5.63 7.04
N PHE A 100 -4.67 -5.94 6.82
CA PHE A 100 -3.60 -4.95 6.93
C PHE A 100 -3.76 -3.81 5.93
N SER A 101 -3.95 -4.09 4.64
CA SER A 101 -4.16 -3.04 3.62
C SER A 101 -5.33 -2.14 3.98
N PHE A 102 -6.47 -2.70 4.39
CA PHE A 102 -7.65 -1.93 4.78
C PHE A 102 -7.41 -1.05 6.01
N LEU A 103 -6.68 -1.54 7.02
CA LEU A 103 -6.33 -0.75 8.20
C LEU A 103 -5.42 0.43 7.84
N PHE A 104 -4.42 0.22 6.99
CA PHE A 104 -3.55 1.30 6.51
C PHE A 104 -4.34 2.31 5.68
N ASP A 105 -5.22 1.86 4.79
CA ASP A 105 -6.09 2.72 3.98
C ASP A 105 -6.97 3.60 4.88
N LEU A 106 -7.56 3.04 5.93
CA LEU A 106 -8.36 3.79 6.91
C LEU A 106 -7.54 4.87 7.62
N ILE A 107 -6.33 4.53 8.07
CA ILE A 107 -5.43 5.48 8.75
C ILE A 107 -5.05 6.61 7.78
N ASN A 108 -4.57 6.27 6.58
CA ASN A 108 -4.17 7.23 5.56
C ASN A 108 -5.33 8.14 5.16
N THR A 109 -6.53 7.59 4.98
CA THR A 109 -7.73 8.37 4.63
C THR A 109 -8.19 9.26 5.78
N SER A 110 -8.14 8.77 7.02
CA SER A 110 -8.50 9.58 8.19
C SER A 110 -7.57 10.78 8.37
N ALA A 111 -6.28 10.60 8.10
CA ALA A 111 -5.31 11.68 8.11
C ALA A 111 -5.58 12.71 7.00
N LEU A 112 -6.06 12.30 5.81
CA LEU A 112 -6.38 13.21 4.71
C LEU A 112 -7.52 14.14 5.12
N ILE A 113 -8.57 13.54 5.69
CA ILE A 113 -9.76 14.24 6.17
C ILE A 113 -9.36 15.22 7.29
N TRP A 114 -8.52 14.79 8.23
CA TRP A 114 -8.08 15.62 9.36
C TRP A 114 -7.23 16.81 8.91
N LEU A 115 -6.34 16.60 7.95
CA LEU A 115 -5.47 17.64 7.38
C LEU A 115 -6.22 18.60 6.43
N LYS A 116 -7.51 18.37 6.18
CA LYS A 116 -8.36 19.16 5.27
C LYS A 116 -7.71 19.37 3.90
N ILE A 117 -6.94 18.38 3.44
CA ILE A 117 -6.40 18.40 2.08
C ILE A 117 -7.63 18.27 1.18
N PRO A 118 -7.97 19.30 0.38
CA PRO A 118 -9.16 19.26 -0.45
C PRO A 118 -9.04 18.04 -1.37
N PRO A 119 -10.12 17.29 -1.60
CA PRO A 119 -10.05 16.12 -2.47
C PRO A 119 -9.46 16.52 -3.82
N PHE A 120 -9.90 17.64 -4.40
CA PHE A 120 -9.31 18.33 -5.55
C PHE A 120 -9.87 19.77 -5.52
#